data_AF-A0A9P5S925-F1
#
_entry.id   AF-A0A9P5S925-F1
#
_cell.length_a   1.000
_cell.length_b   1.000
_cell.length_c   1.000
_cell.angle_alpha   90.00
_cell.angle_beta   90.00
_cell.angle_gamma   90.00
#
_symmetry.space_group_name_H-M   'P 1'
#
loop_
_entity.id
_entity.type
_entity.pdbx_description
1 polymer ?
#
loop_
_entity_poly.entity_id
_entity_poly.type
_entity_poly.pdbx_seq_one_letter_code
_entity_poly.pdbx_strand_id
1 'polypeptide(L)'
;IFHHCCLKKPIVKCDLIGLNKFNLVTNVLESVQWPLLKFLRLLGDNINQWIQLLAKIDMPHLKTLQIWGTKLVQQDLSHVSVLCVERLISMRSLSEQHFKDVLLQDQHDWVHIVDKMHPSMLDGFGLEGSSYEQFMATPDAVDLKHLRKTEWVVQLFYSQK
;
A
#
# COMPACT_ATOMS: atom_id res chain seq x y z
N ILE A 1 9.08 14.36 -4.65
CA ILE A 1 8.73 15.68 -5.26
C ILE A 1 7.22 15.67 -5.45
N PHE A 2 6.47 16.59 -4.84
CA PHE A 2 5.01 16.62 -5.02
C PHE A 2 4.67 17.24 -6.38
N HIS A 3 4.29 16.41 -7.35
CA HIS A 3 3.75 16.89 -8.61
C HIS A 3 2.26 17.22 -8.44
N HIS A 4 1.93 18.50 -8.26
CA HIS A 4 0.60 19.02 -8.57
C HIS A 4 0.42 19.01 -10.10
N CYS A 5 0.22 17.83 -10.70
CA CYS A 5 -0.21 17.76 -12.08
C CYS A 5 -1.74 17.81 -12.13
N CYS A 6 -2.27 18.65 -13.02
CA CYS A 6 -3.66 18.72 -13.45
C CYS A 6 -4.13 17.40 -14.11
N LEU A 7 -4.07 16.29 -13.37
CA LEU A 7 -4.47 14.97 -13.83
C LEU A 7 -5.92 14.72 -13.45
N LYS A 8 -6.69 14.15 -14.38
CA LYS A 8 -8.08 13.68 -14.18
C LYS A 8 -8.24 12.65 -13.03
N LYS A 9 -7.15 12.30 -12.35
CA LYS A 9 -7.07 11.47 -11.15
C LYS A 9 -6.11 12.20 -10.18
N PRO A 10 -6.56 12.67 -9.01
CA PRO A 10 -5.63 13.18 -8.01
C PRO A 10 -4.70 12.04 -7.59
N ILE A 11 -3.39 12.24 -7.79
CA ILE A 11 -2.34 11.29 -7.42
C ILE A 11 -1.47 11.99 -6.39
N VAL A 12 -1.44 11.46 -5.17
CA VAL A 12 -0.45 11.88 -4.17
C VAL A 12 0.68 10.86 -4.22
N LYS A 13 1.89 11.33 -4.55
CA LYS A 13 3.14 10.58 -4.40
C LYS A 13 3.95 11.24 -3.30
N CYS A 14 4.11 10.53 -2.19
CA CYS A 14 5.03 10.93 -1.14
C CYS A 14 6.37 10.25 -1.45
N ASP A 15 7.29 10.93 -2.14
CA ASP A 15 8.64 10.41 -2.38
C ASP A 15 9.62 11.01 -1.37
N LEU A 16 10.49 10.18 -0.77
CA LEU A 16 11.69 10.53 0.02
C LEU A 16 11.76 12.00 0.47
N ILE A 17 10.99 12.30 1.51
CA ILE A 17 11.10 13.56 2.22
C ILE A 17 11.81 13.25 3.53
N GLY A 18 13.07 13.66 3.65
CA GLY A 18 13.80 13.56 4.91
C GLY A 18 13.03 14.25 6.03
N LEU A 19 13.16 13.74 7.26
CA LEU A 19 12.43 14.19 8.47
C LEU A 19 12.43 15.73 8.64
N ASN A 20 13.48 16.41 8.18
CA ASN A 20 13.64 17.87 8.25
C ASN A 20 12.62 18.67 7.40
N LYS A 21 11.81 17.99 6.59
CA LYS A 21 10.75 18.61 5.78
C LYS A 21 9.35 18.11 6.17
N PHE A 22 9.20 17.40 7.29
CA PHE A 22 7.91 16.88 7.77
C PHE A 22 6.81 17.95 7.85
N ASN A 23 7.14 19.14 8.37
CA ASN A 23 6.21 20.29 8.42
C ASN A 23 5.78 20.78 7.03
N LEU A 24 6.66 20.64 6.04
CA LEU A 24 6.34 20.98 4.65
C LEU A 24 5.39 19.94 4.05
N VAL A 25 5.48 18.69 4.50
CA VAL A 25 4.56 17.62 4.10
C VAL A 25 3.21 17.78 4.76
N THR A 26 3.13 18.06 6.05
CA THR A 26 1.84 18.29 6.73
C THR A 26 1.05 19.42 6.07
N ASN A 27 1.71 20.53 5.73
CA ASN A 27 1.06 21.66 5.03
C ASN A 27 0.55 21.27 3.63
N VAL A 28 1.29 20.41 2.91
CA VAL A 28 0.83 19.89 1.61
C VAL A 28 -0.32 18.91 1.79
N LEU A 29 -0.26 18.02 2.79
CA LEU A 29 -1.33 17.07 3.10
C LEU A 29 -2.64 17.81 3.46
N GLU A 30 -2.57 18.94 4.15
CA GLU A 30 -3.76 19.78 4.45
C GLU A 30 -4.42 20.36 3.19
N SER A 31 -3.64 20.60 2.13
CA SER A 31 -4.16 21.10 0.84
C SER A 31 -4.76 20.03 -0.06
N VAL A 32 -4.61 18.74 0.29
CA VAL A 32 -5.11 17.62 -0.51
C VAL A 32 -6.61 17.42 -0.25
N GLN A 33 -7.39 17.32 -1.32
CA GLN A 33 -8.79 16.93 -1.26
C GLN A 33 -8.93 15.41 -1.10
N TRP A 34 -8.61 14.90 0.09
CA TRP A 34 -8.65 13.48 0.44
C TRP A 34 -9.98 12.78 0.11
N PRO A 35 -11.15 13.41 0.32
CA PRO A 35 -12.42 12.78 -0.01
C PRO A 35 -12.55 12.42 -1.50
N LEU A 36 -11.86 13.14 -2.39
CA LEU A 36 -11.89 12.89 -3.84
C LEU A 36 -10.74 11.98 -4.31
N LEU A 37 -9.83 11.58 -3.42
CA LEU A 37 -8.67 10.80 -3.77
C LEU A 37 -9.10 9.39 -4.19
N LYS A 38 -8.70 8.98 -5.40
CA LYS A 38 -8.98 7.64 -5.95
C LYS A 38 -7.75 6.74 -5.97
N PHE A 39 -6.56 7.32 -5.91
CA PHE A 39 -5.29 6.61 -6.02
C PHE A 39 -4.29 7.15 -5.02
N LEU A 40 -3.73 6.28 -4.19
CA LEU A 40 -2.70 6.61 -3.21
C LEU A 40 -1.49 5.70 -3.43
N ARG A 41 -0.31 6.31 -3.59
CA ARG A 41 0.96 5.59 -3.61
C ARG A 41 1.90 6.13 -2.56
N LEU A 42 2.33 5.25 -1.65
CA LEU A 42 3.35 5.51 -0.64
C LEU A 42 4.67 4.91 -1.14
N LEU A 43 5.71 5.74 -1.22
CA LEU A 43 7.04 5.33 -1.69
C LEU A 43 8.11 5.82 -0.71
N GLY A 44 9.16 5.03 -0.50
CA GLY A 44 10.37 5.51 0.18
C GLY A 44 10.67 4.85 1.51
N ASP A 45 11.59 5.46 2.25
CA ASP A 45 12.18 4.87 3.46
C ASP A 45 11.54 5.45 4.73
N ASN A 46 10.26 5.80 4.72
CA ASN A 46 9.53 6.25 5.91
C ASN A 46 8.05 5.82 5.87
N ILE A 47 7.78 4.67 5.24
CA ILE A 47 6.42 4.20 4.94
C ILE A 47 5.57 4.08 6.21
N ASN A 48 6.15 3.58 7.31
CA ASN A 48 5.45 3.48 8.59
C ASN A 48 4.89 4.83 9.06
N GLN A 49 5.67 5.90 8.96
CA GLN A 49 5.25 7.24 9.36
C GLN A 49 4.17 7.78 8.42
N TRP A 50 4.29 7.54 7.11
CA TRP A 50 3.27 7.93 6.14
C TRP A 50 1.93 7.23 6.41
N ILE A 51 1.96 5.92 6.63
CA ILE A 51 0.76 5.14 6.93
C ILE A 51 0.07 5.69 8.19
N GLN A 52 0.82 5.93 9.26
CA GLN A 52 0.27 6.43 10.52
C GLN A 52 -0.33 7.84 10.40
N LEU A 53 0.28 8.71 9.60
CA LEU A 53 -0.28 10.03 9.30
C LEU A 53 -1.61 9.93 8.55
N LEU A 54 -1.66 9.07 7.54
CA LEU A 54 -2.83 8.90 6.68
C LEU A 54 -3.96 8.10 7.36
N ALA A 55 -3.65 7.32 8.41
CA ALA A 55 -4.64 6.56 9.19
C ALA A 55 -5.75 7.42 9.82
N LYS A 56 -5.52 8.72 9.96
CA LYS A 56 -6.49 9.68 10.51
C LYS A 56 -7.35 10.37 9.43
N ILE A 57 -7.04 10.12 8.16
CA ILE A 57 -7.66 10.80 7.03
C ILE A 57 -8.68 9.87 6.40
N ASP A 58 -9.89 10.39 6.18
CA ASP A 58 -10.93 9.66 5.47
C ASP A 58 -10.77 9.81 3.96
N MET A 59 -10.80 8.69 3.25
CA MET A 59 -10.61 8.60 1.81
C MET A 59 -11.70 7.70 1.19
N PRO A 60 -12.98 8.08 1.30
CA PRO A 60 -14.14 7.25 0.95
C PRO A 60 -14.20 6.81 -0.52
N HIS A 61 -13.43 7.45 -1.40
CA HIS A 61 -13.38 7.14 -2.83
C HIS A 61 -12.07 6.49 -3.28
N LEU A 62 -11.20 6.11 -2.34
CA LEU A 62 -9.93 5.47 -2.65
C LEU A 62 -10.17 4.11 -3.31
N LYS A 63 -9.69 3.96 -4.54
CA LYS A 63 -9.81 2.72 -5.32
C LYS A 63 -8.53 1.93 -5.35
N THR A 64 -7.39 2.61 -5.42
CA THR A 64 -6.08 1.98 -5.55
C THR A 64 -5.15 2.43 -4.44
N LEU A 65 -4.58 1.46 -3.73
CA LEU A 65 -3.53 1.65 -2.73
C LEU A 65 -2.25 0.95 -3.17
N GLN A 66 -1.14 1.67 -3.17
CA GLN A 66 0.18 1.12 -3.49
C GLN A 66 1.18 1.50 -2.40
N ILE A 67 1.89 0.52 -1.86
CA ILE A 67 2.88 0.71 -0.80
C ILE A 67 4.19 0.07 -1.26
N TRP A 68 5.15 0.92 -1.60
CA TRP A 68 6.39 0.51 -2.26
C TRP A 68 7.59 0.92 -1.41
N GLY A 69 8.30 -0.06 -0.89
CA GLY A 69 9.61 0.14 -0.26
C GLY A 69 10.67 0.50 -1.31
N THR A 70 11.82 0.93 -0.82
CA THR A 70 13.02 1.00 -1.66
C THR A 70 13.99 -0.09 -1.23
N LYS A 71 14.75 -0.63 -2.19
CA LYS A 71 15.76 -1.67 -1.92
C LYS A 71 16.99 -1.14 -1.16
N LEU A 72 17.10 0.17 -0.96
CA LEU A 72 18.27 0.80 -0.35
C LEU A 72 18.27 0.68 1.17
N VAL A 73 17.08 0.71 1.79
CA VAL A 73 16.90 0.51 3.23
C VAL A 73 15.68 -0.38 3.40
N GLN A 74 15.92 -1.65 3.73
CA GLN A 74 14.86 -2.58 4.04
C GLN A 74 14.11 -2.07 5.27
N GLN A 75 12.84 -1.68 5.09
CA GLN A 75 11.98 -1.23 6.17
C GLN A 75 10.82 -2.17 6.33
N ASP A 76 10.76 -2.77 7.50
CA ASP A 76 9.65 -3.61 7.89
C ASP A 76 8.48 -2.72 8.29
N LEU A 77 7.29 -3.02 7.76
CA LEU A 77 6.04 -2.48 8.27
C LEU A 77 5.83 -3.02 9.67
N SER A 78 5.70 -2.09 10.62
CA SER A 78 5.32 -2.46 11.97
C SER A 78 3.88 -2.93 12.01
N HIS A 79 3.54 -3.73 13.00
CA HIS A 79 2.17 -4.21 13.23
C HIS A 79 1.14 -3.06 13.25
N VAL A 80 1.47 -1.93 13.89
CA VAL A 80 0.61 -0.73 13.91
C VAL A 80 0.32 -0.21 12.50
N SER A 81 1.33 -0.19 11.63
CA SER A 81 1.15 0.23 10.24
C SER A 81 0.31 -0.77 9.46
N VAL A 82 0.45 -2.07 9.72
CA VAL A 82 -0.41 -3.09 9.11
C VAL A 82 -1.88 -2.87 9.49
N LEU A 83 -2.18 -2.66 10.78
CA LEU A 83 -3.56 -2.37 11.22
C LEU A 83 -4.13 -1.09 10.59
N CYS A 84 -3.27 -0.09 10.34
CA CYS A 84 -3.69 1.11 9.62
C CYS A 84 -4.00 0.81 8.15
N VAL A 85 -3.19 -0.01 7.49
CA VAL A 85 -3.43 -0.47 6.11
C VAL A 85 -4.69 -1.33 6.04
N GLU A 86 -4.90 -2.25 6.98
CA GLU A 86 -6.13 -3.05 7.13
C GLU A 86 -7.39 -2.16 7.14
N ARG A 87 -7.35 -1.04 7.87
CA ARG A 87 -8.44 -0.08 7.92
C ARG A 87 -8.68 0.60 6.57
N LEU A 88 -7.61 0.95 5.83
CA LEU A 88 -7.72 1.50 4.48
C LEU A 88 -8.31 0.47 3.51
N ILE A 89 -7.93 -0.80 3.64
CA ILE A 89 -8.43 -1.91 2.83
C ILE A 89 -9.92 -2.18 3.10
N SER A 90 -10.33 -2.02 4.36
CA SER A 90 -11.73 -2.18 4.76
C SER A 90 -12.67 -1.11 4.18
N MET A 91 -12.15 -0.10 3.49
CA MET A 91 -12.96 0.89 2.78
C MET A 91 -13.64 0.25 1.57
N ARG A 92 -14.97 0.41 1.47
CA ARG A 92 -15.81 -0.25 0.44
C ARG A 92 -15.46 0.11 -1.01
N SER A 93 -14.64 1.13 -1.23
CA SER A 93 -14.25 1.62 -2.56
C SER A 93 -12.93 1.05 -3.04
N LEU A 94 -12.12 0.43 -2.17
CA LEU A 94 -10.80 -0.05 -2.53
C LEU A 94 -10.90 -1.36 -3.31
N SER A 95 -10.40 -1.36 -4.54
CA SER A 95 -10.42 -2.51 -5.45
C SER A 95 -9.04 -2.94 -5.93
N GLU A 96 -8.01 -2.09 -5.81
CA GLU A 96 -6.65 -2.40 -6.23
C GLU A 96 -5.64 -2.18 -5.10
N GLN A 97 -4.79 -3.17 -4.85
CA GLN A 97 -3.81 -3.15 -3.76
C GLN A 97 -2.47 -3.70 -4.21
N HIS A 98 -1.38 -2.95 -4.03
CA HIS A 98 -0.04 -3.41 -4.45
C HIS A 98 1.01 -3.17 -3.38
N PHE A 99 1.75 -4.21 -3.04
CA PHE A 99 2.89 -4.16 -2.13
C PHE A 99 4.15 -4.57 -2.88
N LYS A 100 5.18 -3.74 -2.81
CA LYS A 100 6.44 -3.97 -3.52
C LYS A 100 7.61 -3.68 -2.62
N ASP A 101 8.52 -4.65 -2.49
CA ASP A 101 9.75 -4.49 -1.69
C ASP A 101 9.45 -3.99 -0.26
N VAL A 102 8.33 -4.45 0.31
CA VAL A 102 7.89 -4.18 1.69
C VAL A 102 7.85 -5.49 2.46
N LEU A 103 8.57 -5.55 3.58
CA LEU A 103 8.45 -6.65 4.52
C LEU A 103 7.50 -6.26 5.66
N LEU A 104 6.84 -7.25 6.25
CA LEU A 104 6.15 -7.10 7.51
C LEU A 104 7.09 -7.53 8.64
N GLN A 105 7.02 -6.84 9.77
CA GLN A 105 7.83 -7.20 10.94
C GLN A 105 7.42 -8.58 11.51
N ASP A 106 6.12 -8.88 11.52
CA ASP A 106 5.58 -10.22 11.77
C ASP A 106 4.97 -10.75 10.46
N GLN A 107 5.35 -11.96 10.05
CA GLN A 107 4.84 -12.56 8.81
C GLN A 107 3.35 -12.91 8.90
N HIS A 108 2.83 -13.17 10.11
CA HIS A 108 1.40 -13.46 10.31
C HIS A 108 0.51 -12.25 10.06
N ASP A 109 1.08 -11.04 10.06
CA ASP A 109 0.36 -9.81 9.75
C ASP A 109 -0.18 -9.77 8.31
N TRP A 110 0.31 -10.64 7.41
CA TRP A 110 -0.29 -10.79 6.07
C TRP A 110 -1.76 -11.22 6.14
N VAL A 111 -2.17 -11.96 7.19
CA VAL A 111 -3.57 -12.38 7.36
C VAL A 111 -4.49 -11.17 7.52
N HIS A 112 -4.05 -10.11 8.22
CA HIS A 112 -4.82 -8.88 8.39
C HIS A 112 -5.05 -8.17 7.06
N ILE A 113 -4.06 -8.18 6.17
CA ILE A 113 -4.16 -7.56 4.85
C ILE A 113 -5.11 -8.36 3.96
N VAL A 114 -4.95 -9.69 3.93
CA VAL A 114 -5.69 -10.55 3.02
C VAL A 114 -7.14 -10.79 3.45
N ASP A 115 -7.41 -11.02 4.74
CA ASP A 115 -8.76 -11.34 5.22
C ASP A 115 -9.77 -10.21 5.00
N LYS A 116 -9.28 -8.96 4.88
CA LYS A 116 -10.13 -7.80 4.57
C LYS A 116 -10.40 -7.63 3.09
N MET A 117 -9.70 -8.35 2.21
CA MET A 117 -9.97 -8.28 0.79
C MET A 117 -11.23 -9.08 0.46
N HIS A 118 -12.32 -8.39 0.15
CA HIS A 118 -13.51 -9.05 -0.33
C HIS A 118 -13.31 -9.45 -1.82
N PRO A 119 -13.31 -10.74 -2.19
CA PRO A 119 -12.94 -11.17 -3.54
C PRO A 119 -13.80 -10.57 -4.65
N SER A 120 -15.07 -10.26 -4.37
CA SER A 120 -15.97 -9.65 -5.36
C SER A 120 -15.76 -8.15 -5.59
N MET A 121 -14.95 -7.49 -4.77
CA MET A 121 -14.64 -6.06 -4.89
C MET A 121 -13.23 -5.79 -5.39
N LEU A 122 -12.39 -6.84 -5.44
CA LEU A 122 -10.99 -6.69 -5.72
C LEU A 122 -10.73 -6.89 -7.22
N ASP A 123 -10.34 -5.80 -7.87
CA ASP A 123 -9.94 -5.75 -9.27
C ASP A 123 -8.45 -6.15 -9.42
N GLY A 124 -7.62 -5.94 -8.39
CA GLY A 124 -6.20 -6.26 -8.45
C GLY A 124 -5.51 -6.38 -7.10
N PHE A 125 -4.64 -7.38 -6.97
CA PHE A 125 -3.69 -7.52 -5.87
C PHE A 125 -2.32 -7.91 -6.40
N GLY A 126 -1.31 -7.11 -6.08
CA GLY A 126 0.06 -7.33 -6.51
C GLY A 126 1.01 -7.45 -5.32
N LEU A 127 1.83 -8.50 -5.33
CA LEU A 127 2.99 -8.64 -4.45
C LEU A 127 4.24 -8.74 -5.33
N GLU A 128 5.25 -7.92 -5.03
CA GLU A 128 6.51 -7.89 -5.78
C GLU A 128 7.72 -7.84 -4.85
N GLY A 129 8.83 -8.43 -5.32
CA GLY A 129 10.12 -8.43 -4.60
C GLY A 129 10.02 -9.10 -3.24
N SER A 130 10.63 -8.48 -2.22
CA SER A 130 10.68 -9.06 -0.86
C SER A 130 9.30 -9.29 -0.24
N SER A 131 8.26 -8.53 -0.64
CA SER A 131 6.89 -8.75 -0.19
C SER A 131 6.35 -10.11 -0.62
N TYR A 132 6.59 -10.49 -1.89
CA TYR A 132 6.16 -11.76 -2.44
C TYR A 132 6.88 -12.92 -1.75
N GLU A 133 8.20 -12.81 -1.59
CA GLU A 133 9.03 -13.85 -0.96
C GLU A 133 8.57 -14.14 0.47
N GLN A 134 8.33 -13.10 1.28
CA GLN A 134 7.86 -13.25 2.65
C GLN A 134 6.44 -13.84 2.70
N PHE A 135 5.52 -13.34 1.87
CA PHE A 135 4.15 -13.85 1.83
C PHE A 135 4.10 -15.33 1.42
N MET A 136 4.94 -15.76 0.47
CA MET A 136 4.98 -17.16 0.06
C MET A 136 5.57 -18.10 1.12
N ALA A 137 6.30 -17.56 2.10
CA ALA A 137 6.82 -18.30 3.24
C ALA A 137 5.77 -18.52 4.35
N THR A 138 4.67 -17.76 4.36
CA THR A 138 3.57 -17.95 5.32
C THR A 138 2.82 -19.27 5.06
N PRO A 139 2.57 -20.11 6.08
CA PRO A 139 1.86 -21.38 5.91
C PRO A 139 0.49 -21.22 5.23
N ASP A 140 -0.21 -20.13 5.52
CA ASP A 140 -1.57 -19.84 5.05
C ASP A 140 -1.62 -19.32 3.60
N ALA A 141 -0.46 -19.01 2.99
CA ALA A 141 -0.39 -18.57 1.60
C ALA A 141 -0.85 -19.66 0.61
N VAL A 142 -0.94 -20.92 1.05
CA VAL A 142 -1.43 -22.06 0.26
C VAL A 142 -2.94 -21.96 -0.01
N ASP A 143 -3.74 -21.47 0.94
CA ASP A 143 -5.19 -21.37 0.77
C ASP A 143 -5.57 -20.27 -0.24
N LEU A 144 -4.74 -19.24 -0.32
CA LEU A 144 -4.92 -18.10 -1.24
C LEU A 144 -4.54 -18.44 -2.69
N LYS A 145 -3.82 -19.54 -2.92
CA LYS A 145 -3.58 -20.08 -4.28
C LYS A 145 -4.87 -20.58 -4.93
N HIS A 146 -5.90 -20.92 -4.15
CA HIS A 146 -7.19 -21.38 -4.66
C HIS A 146 -8.07 -20.25 -5.21
N LEU A 147 -7.72 -18.98 -4.93
CA LEU A 147 -8.40 -17.81 -5.48
C LEU A 147 -8.11 -17.59 -6.98
N ARG A 148 -7.22 -18.40 -7.61
CA ARG A 148 -6.83 -18.37 -9.03
C ARG A 148 -7.94 -18.39 -10.10
N LYS A 149 -9.22 -18.47 -9.75
CA LYS A 149 -10.33 -18.50 -10.71
C LYS A 149 -10.88 -17.13 -11.11
N THR A 150 -10.61 -16.08 -10.34
CA THR A 150 -10.74 -14.70 -10.82
C THR A 150 -9.40 -14.29 -11.42
N GLU A 151 -9.37 -13.52 -12.50
CA GLU A 151 -8.14 -13.12 -13.18
C GLU A 151 -7.32 -12.17 -12.29
N TRP A 152 -6.62 -12.72 -11.30
CA TRP A 152 -5.62 -11.99 -10.55
C TRP A 152 -4.48 -11.73 -11.53
N VAL A 153 -4.35 -10.49 -11.99
CA VAL A 153 -3.10 -10.02 -12.57
C VAL A 153 -2.10 -9.92 -11.43
N VAL A 154 -1.58 -11.07 -10.99
CA VAL A 154 -0.29 -11.12 -10.31
C VAL A 154 0.72 -10.74 -11.39
N GLN A 155 0.95 -9.45 -11.55
CA GLN A 155 2.05 -8.94 -12.34
C GLN A 155 3.34 -9.32 -11.61
N LEU A 156 3.81 -10.54 -11.88
CA LEU A 156 5.09 -11.05 -11.45
C LEU A 156 6.17 -10.30 -12.23
N PHE A 157 6.60 -9.14 -11.71
CA PHE A 157 7.78 -8.47 -12.24
C PHE A 157 9.03 -9.23 -11.75
N TYR A 158 9.47 -10.19 -12.56
CA TYR A 158 10.83 -10.74 -12.45
C TYR A 158 11.82 -9.60 -12.69
N SER A 159 12.45 -9.12 -11.64
CA SER A 159 13.67 -8.32 -11.77
C SER A 159 14.81 -9.28 -12.09
N GLN A 160 14.98 -9.65 -13.36
CA GLN A 160 16.27 -10.16 -13.81
C GLN A 160 17.27 -8.99 -13.77
N LYS A 161 18.17 -9.01 -12.79
CA LYS A 161 19.57 -8.61 -12.90
C LYS A 161 20.31 -8.91 -11.61
#